data_AF-A0A932YRU7-F1
#
_entry.id   AF-A0A932YRU7-F1
#
_cell.length_a   1.000
_cell.length_b   1.000
_cell.length_c   1.000
_cell.angle_alpha   90.00
_cell.angle_beta   90.00
_cell.angle_gamma   90.00
#
_symmetry.space_group_name_H-M   'P 1'
#
loop_
_entity.id
_entity.type
_entity.pdbx_description
1 polymer ?
#
loop_
_entity_poly.entity_id
_entity_poly.type
_entity_poly.pdbx_seq_one_letter_code
_entity_poly.pdbx_strand_id
1 'polypeptide(L)'
;MELQSLEKTSKKTVQTHISKVFLTGKYAYKVKKPVNFGFLDFSDLKKRKFYCHQELKLNSRLSPEIYLKVVPITAEGRIIDFAVKMRQLSQGLVMENLLKSNRVSKEVLEKLARIIARFHQRAQNLPATKKKEAIRAVRSNWEENFQQTEEFVGKAIFRSDFEMIHKKIKD
;
A
#
# COMPACT_ATOMS: atom_id res chain seq x y z
N MET A 1 -4.08 -17.44 13.02
CA MET A 1 -5.10 -17.94 12.05
C MET A 1 -4.35 -18.87 11.13
N GLU A 2 -4.83 -20.09 10.95
CA GLU A 2 -4.14 -21.08 10.11
C GLU A 2 -4.15 -20.66 8.64
N LEU A 3 -3.01 -20.80 7.95
CA LEU A 3 -2.88 -20.46 6.53
C LEU A 3 -3.87 -21.25 5.67
N GLN A 4 -4.00 -22.55 5.92
CA GLN A 4 -4.93 -23.41 5.18
C GLN A 4 -6.38 -22.95 5.35
N SER A 5 -6.74 -22.45 6.55
CA SER A 5 -8.08 -21.90 6.81
C SER A 5 -8.28 -20.60 6.02
N LEU A 6 -7.27 -19.73 5.97
CA LEU A 6 -7.32 -18.50 5.19
C LEU A 6 -7.51 -18.79 3.69
N GLU A 7 -6.74 -19.74 3.15
CA GLU A 7 -6.81 -20.11 1.73
C GLU A 7 -8.15 -20.76 1.39
N LYS A 8 -8.64 -21.70 2.21
CA LYS A 8 -9.95 -22.36 2.03
C LYS A 8 -11.12 -21.38 2.12
N THR A 9 -11.04 -20.38 2.99
CA THR A 9 -12.13 -19.41 3.20
C THR A 9 -12.10 -18.26 2.19
N SER A 10 -10.99 -18.08 1.47
CA SER A 10 -10.84 -17.03 0.47
C SER A 10 -11.73 -17.32 -0.74
N LYS A 11 -12.67 -16.43 -1.04
CA LYS A 11 -13.50 -16.50 -2.25
C LYS A 11 -12.77 -15.94 -3.47
N LYS A 12 -11.84 -15.00 -3.24
CA LYS A 12 -11.04 -14.37 -4.28
C LYS A 12 -9.72 -13.90 -3.70
N THR A 13 -8.63 -14.12 -4.43
CA THR A 13 -7.31 -13.59 -4.07
C THR A 13 -6.92 -12.51 -5.08
N VAL A 14 -6.61 -11.32 -4.59
CA VAL A 14 -6.08 -10.21 -5.40
C VAL A 14 -4.60 -10.07 -5.07
N GLN A 15 -3.77 -9.86 -6.09
CA GLN A 15 -2.34 -9.71 -5.88
C GLN A 15 -1.85 -8.36 -6.42
N THR A 16 -0.92 -7.76 -5.68
CA THR A 16 -0.05 -6.70 -6.17
C THR A 16 1.38 -7.23 -6.26
N HIS A 17 2.32 -6.41 -6.71
CA HIS A 17 3.75 -6.75 -6.72
C HIS A 17 4.29 -7.01 -5.30
N ILE A 18 3.73 -6.38 -4.25
CA ILE A 18 4.21 -6.51 -2.85
C ILE A 18 3.27 -7.26 -1.90
N SER A 19 2.08 -7.66 -2.31
CA SER A 19 1.09 -8.25 -1.39
C SER A 19 0.12 -9.22 -2.06
N LYS A 20 -0.43 -10.13 -1.26
CA LYS A 20 -1.63 -10.93 -1.58
C LYS A 20 -2.76 -10.50 -0.65
N VAL A 21 -3.96 -10.32 -1.18
CA VAL A 21 -5.17 -9.94 -0.44
C VAL A 21 -6.20 -11.04 -0.61
N PHE A 22 -6.56 -11.70 0.48
CA PHE A 22 -7.57 -12.75 0.52
C PHE A 22 -8.92 -12.15 0.90
N LEU A 23 -9.91 -12.29 0.03
CA LEU A 23 -11.26 -11.76 0.20
C LEU A 23 -12.19 -12.88 0.69
N THR A 24 -12.63 -12.80 1.94
CA THR A 24 -13.46 -13.85 2.59
C THR A 24 -14.95 -13.51 2.62
N GLY A 25 -15.35 -12.37 2.02
CA GLY A 25 -16.71 -11.84 2.02
C GLY A 25 -16.89 -10.79 3.11
N LYS A 26 -16.73 -11.16 4.39
CA LYS A 26 -16.85 -10.22 5.53
C LYS A 26 -15.55 -9.45 5.79
N TYR A 27 -14.43 -10.14 5.69
CA TYR A 27 -13.10 -9.58 5.96
C TYR A 27 -12.16 -9.77 4.77
N ALA A 28 -11.18 -8.88 4.67
CA ALA A 28 -10.05 -9.03 3.78
C ALA A 28 -8.78 -9.20 4.63
N TYR A 29 -7.87 -10.05 4.18
CA TYR A 29 -6.58 -10.27 4.84
C TYR A 29 -5.47 -9.97 3.86
N LYS A 30 -4.67 -8.94 4.16
CA LYS A 30 -3.53 -8.56 3.33
C LYS A 30 -2.23 -9.09 3.92
N VAL A 31 -1.54 -9.92 3.15
CA VAL A 31 -0.25 -10.54 3.48
C VAL A 31 0.81 -9.94 2.58
N LYS A 32 1.94 -9.53 3.15
CA LYS A 32 3.06 -8.96 2.40
C LYS A 32 3.89 -10.09 1.76
N LYS A 33 4.29 -9.93 0.50
CA LYS A 33 5.18 -10.88 -0.18
C LYS A 33 6.60 -10.73 0.37
N PRO A 34 7.39 -11.81 0.47
CA PRO A 34 8.77 -11.75 0.97
C PRO A 34 9.73 -11.23 -0.11
N VAL A 35 9.62 -9.94 -0.43
CA VAL A 35 10.39 -9.27 -1.49
C VAL A 35 11.25 -8.15 -0.93
N ASN A 36 12.34 -7.83 -1.61
CA ASN A 36 13.15 -6.65 -1.35
C ASN A 36 13.37 -5.91 -2.67
N PHE A 37 12.90 -4.67 -2.74
CA PHE A 37 13.05 -3.78 -3.89
C PHE A 37 13.96 -2.58 -3.57
N GLY A 38 14.80 -2.65 -2.53
CA GLY A 38 15.66 -1.55 -2.09
C GLY A 38 14.90 -0.44 -1.35
N PHE A 39 13.92 0.21 -2.02
CA PHE A 39 13.01 1.18 -1.40
C PHE A 39 11.99 0.55 -0.44
N LEU A 40 11.85 -0.77 -0.48
CA LEU A 40 10.94 -1.55 0.35
C LEU A 40 11.49 -2.95 0.62
N ASP A 41 11.59 -3.31 1.90
CA ASP A 41 12.12 -4.61 2.29
C ASP A 41 11.16 -5.38 3.22
N PHE A 42 10.57 -6.44 2.66
CA PHE A 42 9.69 -7.40 3.33
C PHE A 42 10.30 -8.81 3.39
N SER A 43 11.60 -8.96 3.11
CA SER A 43 12.29 -10.25 3.07
C SER A 43 12.19 -11.02 4.41
N ASP A 44 12.35 -10.31 5.53
CA ASP A 44 12.34 -10.88 6.87
C ASP A 44 10.95 -10.85 7.54
N LEU A 45 10.65 -11.87 8.34
CA LEU A 45 9.38 -12.00 9.04
C LEU A 45 9.12 -10.85 10.06
N LYS A 46 10.15 -10.41 10.78
CA LYS A 46 10.06 -9.25 11.69
C LYS A 46 9.80 -7.97 10.91
N LYS A 47 10.43 -7.80 9.74
CA LYS A 47 10.14 -6.67 8.83
C LYS A 47 8.68 -6.70 8.36
N ARG A 48 8.16 -7.87 7.92
CA ARG A 48 6.75 -8.00 7.54
C ARG A 48 5.81 -7.69 8.70
N LYS A 49 6.09 -8.17 9.91
CA LYS A 49 5.34 -7.82 11.12
C LYS A 49 5.34 -6.31 11.34
N PHE A 50 6.51 -5.68 11.32
CA PHE A 50 6.67 -4.23 11.53
C PHE A 50 5.83 -3.44 10.51
N TYR A 51 5.98 -3.74 9.22
CA TYR A 51 5.26 -3.02 8.18
C TYR A 51 3.75 -3.31 8.16
N CYS A 52 3.28 -4.46 8.63
CA CYS A 52 1.85 -4.68 8.86
C CYS A 52 1.31 -3.74 9.96
N HIS A 53 2.07 -3.51 11.03
CA HIS A 53 1.69 -2.55 12.07
C HIS A 53 1.77 -1.10 11.59
N GLN A 54 2.77 -0.76 10.77
CA GLN A 54 2.83 0.57 10.13
C GLN A 54 1.63 0.79 9.21
N GLU A 55 1.27 -0.19 8.38
CA GLU A 55 0.10 -0.09 7.52
C GLU A 55 -1.19 0.12 8.32
N LEU A 56 -1.41 -0.67 9.38
CA LEU A 56 -2.53 -0.46 10.30
C LEU A 56 -2.51 0.95 10.88
N LYS A 57 -1.41 1.36 11.53
CA LYS A 57 -1.27 2.66 12.19
C LYS A 57 -1.52 3.82 11.23
N LEU A 58 -0.94 3.77 10.04
CA LEU A 58 -0.99 4.88 9.08
C LEU A 58 -2.37 4.99 8.44
N ASN A 59 -2.99 3.87 8.07
CA ASN A 59 -4.25 3.87 7.32
C ASN A 59 -5.48 3.99 8.24
N SER A 60 -5.42 3.51 9.48
CA SER A 60 -6.49 3.70 10.47
C SER A 60 -6.76 5.17 10.80
N ARG A 61 -5.85 6.11 10.47
CA ARG A 61 -6.11 7.57 10.61
C ARG A 61 -7.22 8.07 9.69
N LEU A 62 -7.40 7.45 8.52
CA LEU A 62 -8.41 7.82 7.53
C LEU A 62 -9.53 6.79 7.41
N SER A 63 -9.32 5.57 7.88
CA SER A 63 -10.28 4.48 7.73
C SER A 63 -10.21 3.48 8.90
N PRO A 64 -10.42 3.91 10.15
CA PRO A 64 -10.27 3.06 11.33
C PRO A 64 -11.21 1.85 11.32
N GLU A 65 -12.39 2.01 10.71
CA GLU A 65 -13.38 0.95 10.58
C GLU A 65 -13.06 -0.08 9.46
N ILE A 66 -12.10 0.24 8.59
CA ILE A 66 -11.58 -0.68 7.57
C ILE A 66 -10.38 -1.43 8.10
N TYR A 67 -9.42 -0.74 8.73
CA TYR A 67 -8.16 -1.31 9.18
C TYR A 67 -8.25 -1.74 10.65
N LEU A 68 -8.49 -3.04 10.89
CA LEU A 68 -8.96 -3.54 12.19
C LEU A 68 -7.83 -3.96 13.13
N LYS A 69 -6.91 -4.82 12.66
CA LYS A 69 -5.76 -5.30 13.44
C LYS A 69 -4.73 -6.05 12.60
N VAL A 70 -3.54 -6.25 13.14
CA VAL A 70 -2.58 -7.24 12.64
C VAL A 70 -2.85 -8.60 13.29
N VAL A 71 -2.84 -9.68 12.52
CA VAL A 71 -3.04 -11.05 13.00
C VAL A 71 -1.89 -11.96 12.56
N PRO A 72 -1.43 -12.90 13.40
CA PRO A 72 -0.45 -13.89 12.99
C PRO A 72 -1.11 -14.94 12.08
N ILE A 73 -0.37 -15.33 11.04
CA ILE A 73 -0.64 -16.51 10.22
C ILE A 73 0.20 -17.64 10.76
N THR A 74 -0.45 -18.75 11.06
CA THR A 74 0.17 -19.94 11.62
C THR A 74 0.10 -21.13 10.66
N ALA A 75 1.07 -22.02 10.78
CA ALA A 75 1.06 -23.35 10.21
C ALA A 75 1.70 -24.30 11.23
N GLU A 76 1.04 -25.42 11.53
CA GLU A 76 1.53 -26.42 12.50
C GLU A 76 1.90 -25.79 13.86
N GLY A 77 1.10 -24.83 14.31
CA GLY A 77 1.32 -24.13 15.59
C GLY A 77 2.43 -23.08 15.59
N ARG A 78 3.15 -22.88 14.48
CA ARG A 78 4.22 -21.87 14.35
C ARG A 78 3.75 -20.67 13.55
N ILE A 79 4.19 -19.47 13.94
CA ILE A 79 3.91 -18.25 13.17
C ILE A 79 4.81 -18.25 11.93
N ILE A 80 4.18 -18.21 10.76
CA ILE A 80 4.87 -18.20 9.46
C ILE A 80 4.76 -16.84 8.75
N ASP A 81 3.73 -16.05 9.05
CA ASP A 81 3.59 -14.67 8.54
C ASP A 81 2.62 -13.83 9.38
N PHE A 82 2.35 -12.60 8.93
CA PHE A 82 1.36 -11.69 9.49
C PHE A 82 0.43 -11.16 8.39
N ALA A 83 -0.82 -10.92 8.76
CA ALA A 83 -1.79 -10.26 7.90
C ALA A 83 -2.35 -9.00 8.55
N VAL A 84 -2.61 -7.98 7.75
CA VAL A 84 -3.51 -6.89 8.15
C VAL A 84 -4.94 -7.38 7.91
N LYS A 85 -5.70 -7.58 8.99
CA LYS A 85 -7.13 -7.89 8.94
C LYS A 85 -7.90 -6.59 8.71
N MET A 86 -8.69 -6.59 7.65
CA MET A 86 -9.48 -5.45 7.21
C MET A 86 -10.97 -5.84 7.08
N ARG A 87 -11.87 -4.87 7.22
CA ARG A 87 -13.24 -5.04 6.73
C ARG A 87 -13.20 -5.05 5.20
N GLN A 88 -13.80 -6.06 4.58
CA GLN A 88 -13.84 -6.13 3.13
C GLN A 88 -14.82 -5.08 2.60
N LEU A 89 -14.33 -4.16 1.76
CA LEU A 89 -15.19 -3.25 1.02
C LEU A 89 -15.99 -4.02 -0.03
N SER A 90 -17.30 -3.75 -0.11
CA SER A 90 -18.11 -4.25 -1.21
C SER A 90 -17.57 -3.68 -2.52
N GLN A 91 -17.54 -4.51 -3.56
CA GLN A 91 -16.91 -4.11 -4.84
C GLN A 91 -17.59 -2.89 -5.45
N GLY A 92 -18.90 -2.72 -5.27
CA GLY A 92 -19.62 -1.52 -5.74
C GLY A 92 -19.24 -0.22 -5.03
N LEU A 93 -18.58 -0.27 -3.86
CA LEU A 93 -18.11 0.92 -3.13
C LEU A 93 -16.63 1.24 -3.38
N VAL A 94 -15.94 0.44 -4.19
CA VAL A 94 -14.58 0.75 -4.63
C VAL A 94 -14.65 1.93 -5.60
N MET A 95 -13.84 2.97 -5.37
CA MET A 95 -13.88 4.23 -6.13
C MET A 95 -13.78 4.01 -7.64
N GLU A 96 -12.93 3.09 -8.09
CA GLU A 96 -12.81 2.73 -9.52
C GLU A 96 -14.16 2.30 -10.13
N ASN A 97 -14.92 1.47 -9.42
CA ASN A 97 -16.22 0.99 -9.87
C ASN A 97 -17.29 2.08 -9.80
N LEU A 98 -17.23 2.96 -8.79
CA LEU A 98 -18.10 4.13 -8.69
C LEU A 98 -17.86 5.10 -9.86
N LEU A 99 -16.60 5.34 -10.24
CA LEU A 99 -16.24 6.17 -11.38
C LEU A 99 -16.72 5.55 -12.70
N LYS A 100 -16.46 4.25 -12.93
CA LYS A 100 -16.93 3.52 -14.12
C LYS A 100 -18.45 3.52 -14.28
N SER A 101 -19.19 3.54 -13.17
CA SER A 101 -20.65 3.60 -13.16
C SER A 101 -21.22 5.02 -13.09
N ASN A 102 -20.39 6.06 -13.20
CA ASN A 102 -20.77 7.46 -13.12
C ASN A 102 -21.55 7.82 -11.83
N ARG A 103 -21.19 7.17 -10.71
CA ARG A 103 -21.82 7.31 -9.39
C ARG A 103 -21.08 8.29 -8.47
N VAL A 104 -20.09 9.01 -8.99
CA VAL A 104 -19.30 9.98 -8.24
C VAL A 104 -19.69 11.38 -8.68
N SER A 105 -20.48 12.08 -7.86
CA SER A 105 -20.87 13.46 -8.13
C SER A 105 -19.75 14.44 -7.76
N LYS A 106 -19.86 15.68 -8.24
CA LYS A 106 -18.94 16.78 -7.90
C LYS A 106 -18.89 17.01 -6.39
N GLU A 107 -20.04 16.93 -5.71
CA GLU A 107 -20.14 17.11 -4.27
C GLU A 107 -19.37 16.02 -3.49
N VAL A 108 -19.35 14.79 -4.00
CA VAL A 108 -18.54 13.69 -3.42
C VAL A 108 -17.05 14.00 -3.57
N LEU A 109 -16.62 14.49 -4.73
CA LEU A 109 -15.23 14.88 -4.98
C LEU A 109 -14.79 16.03 -4.07
N GLU A 110 -15.64 17.06 -3.91
CA GLU A 110 -15.36 18.19 -3.02
C GLU A 110 -15.23 17.74 -1.56
N LYS A 111 -16.11 16.83 -1.10
CA LYS A 111 -16.01 16.24 0.24
C LYS A 111 -14.71 15.47 0.42
N LEU A 112 -14.32 14.65 -0.56
CA LEU A 112 -13.06 13.90 -0.53
C LEU A 112 -11.85 14.84 -0.48
N ALA A 113 -11.83 15.87 -1.33
CA ALA A 113 -10.77 16.87 -1.35
C ALA A 113 -10.62 17.57 0.00
N ARG A 114 -11.73 17.96 0.65
CA ARG A 114 -11.71 18.57 1.99
C ARG A 114 -11.20 17.61 3.08
N ILE A 115 -11.46 16.31 2.97
CA ILE A 115 -10.91 15.31 3.90
C ILE A 115 -9.39 15.23 3.74
N ILE A 116 -8.91 15.10 2.49
CA ILE A 116 -7.48 15.02 2.18
C ILE A 116 -6.75 16.30 2.60
N ALA A 117 -7.29 17.47 2.28
CA ALA A 117 -6.70 18.76 2.66
C ALA A 117 -6.56 18.89 4.18
N ARG A 118 -7.61 18.57 4.95
CA ARG A 118 -7.57 18.60 6.43
C ARG A 118 -6.58 17.58 7.00
N PHE A 119 -6.47 16.40 6.39
CA PHE A 119 -5.50 15.40 6.81
C PHE A 119 -4.07 15.90 6.63
N HIS A 120 -3.74 16.51 5.48
CA HIS A 120 -2.43 17.09 5.24
C HIS A 120 -2.11 18.28 6.14
N GLN A 121 -3.08 19.15 6.42
CA GLN A 121 -2.89 20.29 7.33
C GLN A 121 -2.55 19.87 8.77
N ARG A 122 -3.04 18.70 9.20
CA ARG A 122 -2.78 18.13 10.54
C ARG A 122 -1.62 17.15 10.57
N ALA A 123 -1.01 16.85 9.42
CA ALA A 123 0.14 15.96 9.37
C ALA A 123 1.30 16.61 10.13
N GLN A 124 1.98 15.81 10.96
CA GLN A 124 3.11 16.30 11.72
C GLN A 124 4.20 16.80 10.77
N ASN A 125 4.51 18.09 10.84
CA ASN A 125 5.63 18.65 10.12
C ASN A 125 6.93 18.17 10.75
N LEU A 126 7.89 17.78 9.92
CA LEU A 126 9.25 17.57 10.40
C LEU A 126 9.82 18.92 10.87
N PRO A 127 10.65 18.92 11.93
CA PRO A 127 11.43 20.10 12.28
C PRO A 127 12.16 20.65 11.06
N ALA A 128 12.28 21.97 10.94
CA ALA A 128 12.94 22.61 9.79
C ALA A 128 14.35 22.05 9.53
N THR A 129 15.05 21.65 10.59
CA THR A 129 16.36 21.00 10.56
C THR A 129 16.36 19.66 9.80
N LYS A 130 15.26 18.91 9.85
CA LYS A 130 15.10 17.60 9.18
C LYS A 130 14.47 17.71 7.78
N LYS A 131 14.02 18.90 7.37
CA LYS A 131 13.36 19.08 6.06
C LYS A 131 14.30 18.73 4.90
N LYS A 132 15.56 19.18 4.96
CA LYS A 132 16.58 18.87 3.94
C LYS A 132 16.91 17.38 3.87
N GLU A 133 16.91 16.70 5.01
CA GLU A 133 17.14 15.24 5.08
C GLU A 133 15.96 14.47 4.49
N ALA A 134 14.73 14.87 4.82
CA ALA A 134 13.54 14.24 4.24
C ALA A 134 13.44 14.44 2.73
N ILE A 135 13.75 15.65 2.22
CA ILE A 135 13.81 15.89 0.77
C ILE A 135 14.89 15.02 0.13
N ARG A 136 16.08 14.92 0.73
CA ARG A 136 17.14 14.02 0.25
C ARG A 136 16.70 12.55 0.26
N ALA A 137 16.02 12.10 1.30
CA ALA A 137 15.51 10.74 1.39
C ALA A 137 14.46 10.45 0.31
N VAL A 138 13.51 11.37 0.07
CA VAL A 138 12.52 11.23 -1.01
C VAL A 138 13.21 11.22 -2.37
N ARG A 139 14.18 12.10 -2.61
CA ARG A 139 14.95 12.14 -3.86
C ARG A 139 15.74 10.85 -4.07
N SER A 140 16.41 10.35 -3.03
CA SER A 140 17.13 9.08 -3.06
C SER A 140 16.20 7.92 -3.42
N ASN A 141 15.00 7.86 -2.82
CA ASN A 141 14.02 6.82 -3.16
C ASN A 141 13.56 6.92 -4.62
N TRP A 142 13.43 8.13 -5.17
CA TRP A 142 13.09 8.32 -6.57
C TRP A 142 14.24 7.88 -7.48
N GLU A 143 15.46 8.36 -7.24
CA GLU A 143 16.65 7.99 -8.02
C GLU A 143 16.89 6.47 -8.01
N GLU A 144 16.74 5.83 -6.85
CA GLU A 144 16.83 4.38 -6.71
C GLU A 144 15.75 3.64 -7.53
N ASN A 145 14.50 4.13 -7.54
CA ASN A 145 13.46 3.57 -8.40
C ASN A 145 13.85 3.65 -9.90
N PHE A 146 14.46 4.75 -10.37
CA PHE A 146 14.91 4.84 -11.77
C PHE A 146 16.03 3.86 -12.08
N GLN A 147 17.05 3.79 -11.21
CA GLN A 147 18.16 2.84 -11.39
C GLN A 147 17.67 1.40 -11.48
N GLN A 148 16.73 1.00 -10.61
CA GLN A 148 16.19 -0.36 -10.59
C GLN A 148 15.24 -0.65 -11.75
N THR A 149 14.55 0.37 -12.27
CA THR A 149 13.60 0.17 -13.38
C THR A 149 14.24 0.32 -14.76
N GLU A 150 15.50 0.76 -14.83
CA GLU A 150 16.25 0.95 -16.08
C GLU A 150 16.36 -0.33 -16.91
N GLU A 151 16.55 -1.50 -16.27
CA GLU A 151 16.64 -2.78 -16.98
C GLU A 151 15.34 -3.20 -17.69
N PHE A 152 14.21 -2.57 -17.35
CA PHE A 152 12.89 -2.81 -17.94
C PHE A 152 12.56 -1.83 -19.06
N VAL A 153 13.41 -0.82 -19.30
CA VAL A 153 13.24 0.14 -20.40
C VAL A 153 13.39 -0.57 -21.75
N GLY A 154 12.41 -0.39 -22.61
CA GLY A 154 12.29 -1.10 -23.89
C GLY A 154 11.72 -2.51 -23.77
N LYS A 155 11.41 -2.99 -22.56
CA LYS A 155 10.71 -4.28 -22.32
C LYS A 155 9.28 -4.05 -21.84
N ALA A 156 9.15 -3.40 -20.68
CA ALA A 156 7.88 -3.13 -20.02
C ALA A 156 7.63 -1.62 -19.84
N ILE A 157 8.68 -0.80 -19.96
CA ILE A 157 8.60 0.66 -19.85
C ILE A 157 9.04 1.27 -21.18
N PHE A 158 8.21 2.14 -21.77
CA PHE A 158 8.60 2.89 -22.96
C PHE A 158 9.74 3.86 -22.62
N ARG A 159 10.77 3.89 -23.48
CA ARG A 159 11.95 4.74 -23.26
C ARG A 159 11.57 6.23 -23.14
N SER A 160 10.63 6.68 -23.96
CA SER A 160 10.12 8.05 -23.93
C SER A 160 9.52 8.44 -22.57
N ASP A 161 8.73 7.55 -21.97
CA ASP A 161 8.09 7.81 -20.67
C ASP A 161 9.12 7.86 -19.54
N PHE A 162 10.06 6.91 -19.55
CA PHE A 162 11.13 6.86 -18.56
C PHE A 162 11.98 8.14 -18.58
N GLU A 163 12.44 8.55 -19.77
CA GLU A 163 13.25 9.76 -19.95
C GLU A 163 12.49 11.04 -19.58
N MET A 164 11.21 11.14 -19.98
CA MET A 164 10.35 12.27 -19.64
C MET A 164 10.20 12.43 -18.12
N ILE A 165 9.87 11.36 -17.41
CA ILE A 165 9.66 11.42 -15.95
C ILE A 165 11.00 11.64 -15.23
N HIS A 166 12.07 10.97 -15.65
CA HIS A 166 13.39 11.09 -15.04
C HIS A 166 13.95 12.52 -15.14
N LYS A 167 13.75 13.19 -16.30
CA LYS A 167 14.15 14.58 -16.48
C LYS A 167 13.48 15.50 -15.46
N LYS A 168 12.18 15.33 -15.20
CA LYS A 168 11.40 16.13 -14.24
C LYS A 168 11.83 15.97 -12.78
N ILE A 169 12.58 14.93 -12.46
CA ILE A 169 13.09 14.67 -11.10
C ILE A 169 14.51 15.23 -10.92
N LYS A 170 15.25 15.39 -12.02
CA LYS A 170 16.59 16.00 -12.01
C LYS A 170 16.55 17.53 -12.01
N ASP A 171 15.61 18.11 -12.76
CA ASP A 171 15.30 19.55 -12.81
C ASP A 171 14.75 20.05 -11.45
#